data_AF-A0A1H9T595-F1
#
_entry.id   AF-A0A1H9T595-F1
#
_cell.length_a   1.000
_cell.length_b   1.000
_cell.length_c   1.000
_cell.angle_alpha   90.00
_cell.angle_beta   90.00
_cell.angle_gamma   90.00
#
_symmetry.space_group_name_H-M   'P 1'
#
loop_
_entity.id
_entity.type
_entity.pdbx_description
1 polymer ?
#
loop_
_entity_poly.entity_id
_entity_poly.type
_entity_poly.pdbx_seq_one_letter_code
_entity_poly.pdbx_strand_id
1 'polypeptide(L)'
;MAGFRALARQVRDPDRERSQRRQALRKCLERFAPYGHRATWQHLCRNAGFDPEDREPDPALLVAALEELEEARAVWLAYESEVAARRRREKHKGIRQPTALDEWHRRTWGGRSLLRCDPSRPPTPRLAEVLRRMIAVPGGVRDAPPYRRALRMERGARTEIRTEGTGRRESRNPHRPGAGSRLGFGSPLPSQG
;
A
#
# COMPACT_ATOMS: atom_id res chain seq x y z
N MET A 1 -18.16 -15.03 -17.72
CA MET A 1 -17.58 -13.92 -16.92
C MET A 1 -16.68 -13.09 -17.82
N ALA A 2 -16.91 -11.77 -17.93
CA ALA A 2 -16.15 -10.92 -18.86
C ALA A 2 -14.69 -10.76 -18.40
N GLY A 3 -13.73 -10.85 -19.33
CA GLY A 3 -12.31 -10.62 -19.02
C GLY A 3 -12.00 -9.15 -18.73
N PHE A 4 -10.88 -8.87 -18.06
CA PHE A 4 -10.44 -7.51 -17.69
C PHE A 4 -10.52 -6.52 -18.87
N ARG A 5 -10.03 -6.91 -20.06
CA ARG A 5 -10.09 -6.07 -21.27
C ARG A 5 -11.52 -5.74 -21.72
N ALA A 6 -12.46 -6.65 -21.52
CA ALA A 6 -13.85 -6.41 -21.86
C ALA A 6 -14.49 -5.41 -20.89
N LEU A 7 -14.20 -5.53 -19.59
CA LEU A 7 -14.63 -4.56 -18.58
C LEU A 7 -14.00 -3.18 -18.80
N ALA A 8 -12.71 -3.12 -19.14
CA ALA A 8 -12.01 -1.89 -19.45
C ALA A 8 -12.64 -1.15 -20.66
N ARG A 9 -13.10 -1.89 -21.67
CA ARG A 9 -13.86 -1.30 -22.78
C ARG A 9 -15.18 -0.68 -22.30
N GLN A 10 -15.90 -1.35 -21.40
CA GLN A 10 -17.16 -0.82 -20.83
C GLN A 10 -16.97 0.46 -20.01
N VAL A 11 -15.81 0.67 -19.40
CA VAL A 11 -15.51 1.90 -18.66
C VAL A 11 -15.27 3.08 -19.62
N ARG A 12 -14.69 2.82 -20.79
CA ARG A 12 -14.38 3.83 -21.82
C ARG A 12 -15.55 4.15 -22.74
N ASP A 13 -16.53 3.26 -22.81
CA ASP A 13 -17.70 3.34 -23.69
C ASP A 13 -18.53 4.60 -23.41
N PRO A 14 -18.61 5.56 -24.36
CA PRO A 14 -19.29 6.83 -24.16
C PRO A 14 -20.82 6.69 -24.09
N ASP A 15 -21.39 5.58 -24.56
CA ASP A 15 -22.84 5.37 -24.60
C ASP A 15 -23.39 4.80 -23.29
N ARG A 16 -22.50 4.44 -22.35
CA ARG A 16 -22.89 3.90 -21.04
C ARG A 16 -23.11 4.99 -20.00
N GLU A 17 -24.09 4.76 -19.14
CA GLU A 17 -24.30 5.58 -17.95
C GLU A 17 -23.09 5.57 -17.00
N ARG A 18 -22.91 6.68 -16.28
CA ARG A 18 -21.80 6.89 -15.32
C ARG A 18 -21.75 5.80 -14.24
N SER A 19 -22.92 5.44 -13.72
CA SER A 19 -23.11 4.38 -12.72
C SER A 19 -22.60 3.01 -13.21
N GLN A 20 -22.88 2.68 -14.48
CA GLN A 20 -22.45 1.44 -15.12
C GLN A 20 -20.94 1.41 -15.36
N ARG A 21 -20.35 2.53 -15.77
CA ARG A 21 -18.89 2.66 -15.92
C ARG A 21 -18.18 2.47 -14.59
N ARG A 22 -18.67 3.11 -13.53
CA ARG A 22 -18.16 2.92 -12.16
C ARG A 22 -18.25 1.45 -11.74
N GLN A 23 -19.37 0.79 -12.00
CA GLN A 23 -19.51 -0.63 -11.67
C GLN A 23 -18.57 -1.52 -12.49
N ALA A 24 -18.36 -1.22 -13.77
CA ALA A 24 -17.39 -1.93 -14.61
C ALA A 24 -15.96 -1.76 -14.08
N LEU A 25 -15.58 -0.56 -13.62
CA LEU A 25 -14.28 -0.31 -12.98
C LEU A 25 -14.13 -1.09 -11.67
N ARG A 26 -15.17 -1.16 -10.83
CA ARG A 26 -15.15 -2.00 -9.62
C ARG A 26 -14.99 -3.49 -9.95
N LYS A 27 -15.64 -3.98 -11.02
CA LYS A 27 -15.44 -5.35 -11.52
C LYS A 27 -14.01 -5.58 -12.04
N CYS A 28 -13.34 -4.58 -12.61
CA CYS A 28 -11.92 -4.69 -12.95
C CYS A 28 -11.05 -4.97 -11.70
N LEU A 29 -11.39 -4.36 -10.56
CA LEU A 29 -10.66 -4.56 -9.31
C LEU A 29 -10.83 -5.95 -8.70
N GLU A 30 -11.97 -6.61 -8.92
CA GLU A 30 -12.15 -8.02 -8.52
C GLU A 30 -11.11 -8.93 -9.19
N ARG A 31 -10.61 -8.54 -10.37
CA ARG A 31 -9.59 -9.29 -11.09
C ARG A 31 -8.16 -8.88 -10.75
N PHE A 32 -7.94 -7.61 -10.43
CA PHE A 32 -6.61 -7.08 -10.13
C PHE A 32 -6.70 -6.01 -9.03
N ALA A 33 -6.43 -6.43 -7.79
CA ALA A 33 -6.42 -5.56 -6.61
C ALA A 33 -5.15 -5.79 -5.78
N PRO A 34 -4.03 -5.13 -6.14
CA PRO A 34 -2.75 -5.32 -5.48
C PRO A 34 -2.78 -5.09 -3.96
N TYR A 35 -3.57 -4.14 -3.45
CA TYR A 35 -3.65 -3.85 -2.01
C TYR A 35 -4.88 -4.47 -1.34
N GLY A 36 -5.60 -5.31 -2.07
CA GLY A 36 -6.98 -5.67 -1.75
C GLY A 36 -7.97 -4.65 -2.30
N HIS A 37 -9.23 -5.07 -2.44
CA HIS A 37 -10.24 -4.33 -3.18
C HIS A 37 -10.47 -2.92 -2.65
N ARG A 38 -10.69 -2.77 -1.34
CA ARG A 38 -11.00 -1.47 -0.71
C ARG A 38 -9.82 -0.50 -0.78
N ALA A 39 -8.61 -0.95 -0.46
CA ALA A 39 -7.44 -0.08 -0.46
C ALA A 39 -7.04 0.35 -1.89
N THR A 40 -7.18 -0.55 -2.87
CA THR A 40 -6.92 -0.21 -4.27
C THR A 40 -7.96 0.79 -4.79
N TRP A 41 -9.24 0.61 -4.46
CA TRP A 41 -10.28 1.57 -4.82
C TRP A 41 -9.99 2.97 -4.25
N GLN A 42 -9.69 3.05 -2.95
CA GLN A 42 -9.36 4.32 -2.28
C GLN A 42 -8.13 5.00 -2.88
N HIS A 43 -7.11 4.23 -3.25
CA HIS A 43 -5.91 4.75 -3.93
C HIS A 43 -6.25 5.36 -5.30
N LEU A 44 -7.04 4.66 -6.11
CA LEU A 44 -7.46 5.14 -7.43
C LEU A 44 -8.32 6.40 -7.32
N CYS A 45 -9.29 6.41 -6.41
CA CYS A 45 -10.16 7.57 -6.16
C CYS A 45 -9.31 8.79 -5.77
N ARG A 46 -8.34 8.60 -4.86
CA ARG A 46 -7.44 9.66 -4.40
C ARG A 46 -6.54 10.21 -5.52
N ASN A 47 -5.98 9.35 -6.36
CA ASN A 47 -5.07 9.77 -7.43
C ASN A 47 -5.81 10.41 -8.60
N ALA A 48 -6.98 9.89 -8.97
CA ALA A 48 -7.83 10.45 -10.01
C ALA A 48 -8.63 11.68 -9.53
N GLY A 49 -8.76 11.89 -8.21
CA GLY A 49 -9.37 13.08 -7.64
C GLY A 49 -10.90 13.04 -7.56
N PHE A 50 -11.51 11.85 -7.42
CA PHE A 50 -12.95 11.71 -7.19
C PHE A 50 -13.26 11.01 -5.86
N ASP A 51 -14.44 11.28 -5.30
CA ASP A 51 -14.84 10.70 -4.01
C ASP A 51 -15.22 9.21 -4.18
N PRO A 52 -14.75 8.30 -3.28
CA PRO A 52 -15.04 6.87 -3.39
C PRO A 52 -16.53 6.50 -3.26
N GLU A 53 -17.33 7.32 -2.56
CA GLU A 53 -18.77 7.15 -2.35
C GLU A 53 -19.60 7.85 -3.44
N ASP A 54 -18.97 8.69 -4.28
CA ASP A 54 -19.61 9.29 -5.44
C ASP A 54 -20.16 8.19 -6.37
N ARG A 55 -21.45 8.34 -6.70
CA ARG A 55 -22.19 7.39 -7.53
C ARG A 55 -22.08 7.73 -9.01
N GLU A 56 -21.81 8.99 -9.35
CA GLU A 56 -21.78 9.50 -10.72
C GLU A 56 -20.54 10.37 -10.99
N PRO A 57 -19.33 9.86 -10.72
CA PRO A 57 -18.11 10.61 -10.97
C PRO A 57 -17.96 10.93 -12.46
N ASP A 58 -17.21 11.99 -12.75
CA ASP A 58 -16.87 12.39 -14.10
C ASP A 58 -16.25 11.19 -14.88
N PRO A 59 -16.83 10.81 -16.03
CA PRO A 59 -16.28 9.76 -16.88
C PRO A 59 -14.80 9.91 -17.21
N ALA A 60 -14.28 11.13 -17.35
CA ALA A 60 -12.87 11.37 -17.63
C ALA A 60 -11.98 10.89 -16.46
N LEU A 61 -12.39 11.13 -15.22
CA LEU A 61 -11.68 10.69 -14.02
C LEU A 61 -11.74 9.16 -13.86
N LEU A 62 -12.85 8.53 -14.25
CA LEU A 62 -12.97 7.06 -14.29
C LEU A 62 -12.00 6.44 -15.30
N VAL A 63 -11.85 7.06 -16.48
CA VAL A 63 -10.90 6.60 -17.50
C VAL A 63 -9.46 6.80 -17.02
N ALA A 64 -9.12 7.94 -16.40
CA ALA A 64 -7.79 8.15 -15.82
C ALA A 64 -7.44 7.12 -14.73
N ALA A 65 -8.40 6.78 -13.86
CA ALA A 65 -8.23 5.72 -12.87
C ALA A 65 -8.05 4.33 -13.51
N LEU A 66 -8.78 4.04 -14.59
CA LEU A 66 -8.61 2.80 -15.36
C LEU A 66 -7.22 2.73 -16.00
N GLU A 67 -6.74 3.81 -16.59
CA GLU A 67 -5.42 3.86 -17.21
C GLU A 67 -4.30 3.60 -16.20
N GLU A 68 -4.40 4.17 -14.99
CA GLU A 68 -3.47 3.86 -13.91
C GLU A 68 -3.51 2.37 -13.51
N LEU A 69 -4.71 1.79 -13.43
CA LEU A 69 -4.87 0.37 -13.13
C LEU A 69 -4.30 -0.52 -14.25
N GLU A 70 -4.47 -0.12 -15.50
CA GLU A 70 -3.92 -0.81 -16.67
C GLU A 70 -2.40 -0.73 -16.73
N GLU A 71 -1.81 0.43 -16.45
CA GLU A 71 -0.36 0.61 -16.38
C GLU A 71 0.23 -0.31 -15.30
N ALA A 72 -0.37 -0.32 -14.11
CA ALA A 72 0.01 -1.20 -13.02
C ALA A 72 -0.10 -2.68 -13.42
N ARG A 73 -1.18 -3.05 -14.11
CA ARG A 73 -1.39 -4.41 -14.61
C ARG A 73 -0.37 -4.80 -15.69
N ALA A 74 0.05 -3.86 -16.54
CA ALA A 74 1.06 -4.11 -17.58
C ALA A 74 2.43 -4.41 -16.95
N VAL A 75 2.85 -3.62 -15.95
CA VAL A 75 4.06 -3.88 -15.15
C VAL A 75 4.02 -5.29 -14.56
N TRP A 76 2.88 -5.66 -13.98
CA TRP A 76 2.68 -6.98 -13.40
C TRP A 76 2.80 -8.12 -14.43
N LEU A 77 2.11 -8.00 -15.58
CA LEU A 77 2.16 -9.03 -16.62
C LEU A 77 3.55 -9.18 -17.24
N ALA A 78 4.30 -8.09 -17.36
CA ALA A 78 5.68 -8.14 -17.81
C ALA A 78 6.54 -8.98 -16.85
N TYR A 79 6.45 -8.70 -15.55
CA TYR A 79 7.14 -9.48 -14.52
C TYR A 79 6.75 -10.96 -14.53
N GLU A 80 5.45 -11.28 -14.62
CA GLU A 80 4.98 -12.68 -14.74
C GLU A 80 5.59 -13.40 -15.93
N SER A 81 5.69 -12.71 -17.08
CA SER A 81 6.28 -13.27 -18.29
C SER A 81 7.77 -13.57 -18.13
N GLU A 82 8.50 -12.71 -17.41
CA GLU A 82 9.92 -12.89 -17.11
C GLU A 82 10.16 -14.07 -16.18
N VAL A 83 9.35 -14.21 -15.12
CA VAL A 83 9.40 -15.36 -14.20
C VAL A 83 9.11 -16.65 -14.97
N ALA A 84 8.06 -16.66 -15.80
CA ALA A 84 7.73 -17.83 -16.61
C ALA A 84 8.86 -18.18 -17.59
N ALA A 85 9.44 -17.20 -18.27
CA ALA A 85 10.57 -17.40 -19.19
C ALA A 85 11.81 -17.93 -18.46
N ARG A 86 12.14 -17.38 -17.28
CA ARG A 86 13.23 -17.89 -16.43
C ARG A 86 12.98 -19.34 -16.03
N ARG A 87 11.79 -19.66 -15.51
CA ARG A 87 11.45 -21.04 -15.10
C ARG A 87 11.47 -22.02 -16.27
N ARG A 88 11.07 -21.61 -17.48
CA ARG A 88 11.24 -22.45 -18.69
C ARG A 88 12.72 -22.74 -18.96
N ARG A 89 13.59 -21.72 -18.89
CA ARG A 89 15.05 -21.89 -19.07
C ARG A 89 15.69 -22.77 -17.99
N GLU A 90 15.33 -22.58 -16.73
CA GLU A 90 15.82 -23.40 -15.61
C GLU A 90 15.39 -24.86 -15.72
N LYS A 91 14.11 -25.10 -16.04
CA LYS A 91 13.58 -26.45 -16.29
C LYS A 91 14.31 -27.13 -17.44
N HIS A 92 14.60 -26.40 -18.52
CA HIS A 92 15.37 -26.90 -19.65
C HIS A 92 16.81 -27.27 -19.25
N LYS A 93 17.41 -26.51 -18.33
CA LYS A 93 18.74 -26.79 -17.74
C LYS A 93 18.72 -27.84 -16.62
N GLY A 94 17.59 -28.51 -16.37
CA GLY A 94 17.46 -29.53 -15.32
C GLY A 94 17.34 -29.01 -13.90
N ILE A 95 17.30 -27.68 -13.69
CA ILE A 95 17.16 -27.08 -12.35
C ILE A 95 15.68 -27.13 -11.95
N ARG A 96 15.35 -27.99 -10.98
CA ARG A 96 13.97 -28.19 -10.49
C ARG A 96 13.69 -27.47 -9.18
N GLN A 97 14.73 -27.11 -8.42
CA GLN A 97 14.56 -26.40 -7.15
C GLN A 97 14.04 -24.97 -7.40
N PRO A 98 13.02 -24.51 -6.66
CA PRO A 98 12.58 -23.12 -6.69
C PRO A 98 13.63 -22.19 -6.08
N THR A 99 13.92 -21.05 -6.70
CA THR A 99 14.81 -20.02 -6.15
C THR A 99 14.08 -19.22 -5.06
N ALA A 100 14.80 -18.51 -4.19
CA ALA A 100 14.20 -17.59 -3.19
C ALA A 100 13.23 -16.57 -3.80
N LEU A 101 13.49 -16.13 -5.04
CA LEU A 101 12.60 -15.27 -5.81
C LEU A 101 11.31 -15.97 -6.27
N ASP A 102 11.39 -17.26 -6.62
CA ASP A 102 10.19 -18.07 -6.94
C ASP A 102 9.36 -18.35 -5.69
N GLU A 103 10.01 -18.45 -4.54
CA GLU A 103 9.34 -18.62 -3.25
C GLU A 103 8.64 -17.32 -2.81
N TRP A 104 9.30 -16.18 -2.96
CA TRP A 104 8.69 -14.86 -2.78
C TRP A 104 7.52 -14.64 -3.73
N HIS A 105 7.68 -15.03 -5.00
CA HIS A 105 6.62 -14.99 -6.01
C HIS A 105 5.40 -15.81 -5.57
N ARG A 106 5.62 -17.07 -5.17
CA ARG A 106 4.54 -17.96 -4.70
C ARG A 106 3.83 -17.41 -3.46
N ARG A 107 4.57 -16.90 -2.48
CA ARG A 107 4.01 -16.38 -1.21
C ARG A 107 3.23 -15.08 -1.40
N THR A 108 3.74 -14.18 -2.23
CA THR A 108 3.17 -12.84 -2.42
C THR A 108 1.95 -12.89 -3.34
N TRP A 109 1.92 -13.81 -4.32
CA TRP A 109 0.97 -13.75 -5.43
C TRP A 109 0.01 -14.95 -5.54
N GLY A 110 0.15 -15.97 -4.69
CA GLY A 110 -0.71 -17.16 -4.65
C GLY A 110 -2.09 -16.98 -4.00
N GLY A 111 -2.74 -15.82 -4.16
CA GLY A 111 -4.12 -15.58 -3.71
C GLY A 111 -4.29 -14.74 -2.43
N ARG A 112 -3.27 -13.99 -2.00
CA ARG A 112 -3.37 -12.99 -0.91
C ARG A 112 -3.22 -11.57 -1.48
N SER A 113 -3.97 -10.61 -0.94
CA SER A 113 -3.74 -9.18 -1.19
C SER A 113 -2.28 -8.84 -0.87
N LEU A 114 -1.57 -8.26 -1.84
CA LEU A 114 -0.09 -8.21 -1.88
C LEU A 114 0.51 -7.38 -0.76
N LEU A 115 -0.19 -6.30 -0.41
CA LEU A 115 0.14 -5.44 0.70
C LEU A 115 -1.13 -5.24 1.51
N ARG A 116 -1.04 -5.52 2.81
CA ARG A 116 -2.03 -5.00 3.75
C ARG A 116 -1.78 -3.50 3.86
N CYS A 117 -2.44 -2.74 3.01
CA CYS A 117 -2.52 -1.29 3.12
C CYS A 117 -3.77 -0.93 3.93
N ASP A 118 -3.63 0.03 4.84
CA ASP A 118 -4.80 0.66 5.45
C ASP A 118 -5.54 1.43 4.34
N PRO A 119 -6.81 1.11 4.05
CA PRO A 119 -7.59 1.83 3.06
C PRO A 119 -7.74 3.33 3.37
N SER A 120 -7.54 3.73 4.63
CA SER A 120 -7.62 5.13 5.08
C SER A 120 -6.36 5.93 4.72
N ARG A 121 -5.25 5.25 4.39
CA ARG A 121 -3.96 5.87 4.06
C ARG A 121 -3.29 5.16 2.89
N PRO A 122 -3.87 5.23 1.68
CA PRO A 122 -3.23 4.66 0.50
C PRO A 122 -1.89 5.38 0.22
N PRO A 123 -0.90 4.68 -0.36
CA PRO A 123 0.34 5.31 -0.77
C PRO A 123 0.07 6.42 -1.80
N THR A 124 0.93 7.44 -1.82
CA THR A 124 0.82 8.60 -2.71
C THR A 124 1.34 8.42 -4.15
N PRO A 125 2.37 7.60 -4.44
CA PRO A 125 2.82 7.40 -5.81
C PRO A 125 1.79 6.62 -6.64
N ARG A 126 1.86 6.74 -7.97
CA ARG A 126 0.99 5.98 -8.87
C ARG A 126 1.14 4.48 -8.64
N LEU A 127 0.04 3.74 -8.83
CA LEU A 127 0.00 2.31 -8.57
C LEU A 127 1.11 1.53 -9.28
N ALA A 128 1.40 1.88 -10.54
CA ALA A 128 2.44 1.25 -11.34
C ALA A 128 3.85 1.46 -10.75
N GLU A 129 4.14 2.64 -10.21
CA GLU A 129 5.44 2.92 -9.59
C GLU A 129 5.66 2.12 -8.32
N VAL A 130 4.62 1.98 -7.49
CA VAL A 130 4.71 1.18 -6.28
C VAL A 130 4.99 -0.28 -6.65
N LEU A 131 4.33 -0.82 -7.68
CA LEU A 131 4.60 -2.18 -8.17
C LEU A 131 6.02 -2.34 -8.72
N ARG A 132 6.50 -1.38 -9.53
CA ARG A 132 7.89 -1.40 -10.04
C ARG A 132 8.90 -1.44 -8.89
N ARG A 133 8.73 -0.59 -7.87
CA ARG A 133 9.60 -0.57 -6.69
C ARG A 133 9.56 -1.89 -5.91
N MET A 134 8.40 -2.53 -5.82
CA MET A 134 8.29 -3.84 -5.17
C MET A 134 8.99 -4.95 -5.95
N ILE A 135 8.81 -4.98 -7.28
CA ILE A 135 9.44 -5.98 -8.16
C ILE A 135 10.97 -5.80 -8.16
N ALA A 136 11.44 -4.55 -8.11
CA ALA A 136 12.86 -4.20 -8.11
C ALA A 136 13.61 -4.53 -6.81
N VAL A 137 12.96 -5.09 -5.78
CA VAL A 137 13.62 -5.60 -4.57
C VAL A 137 13.52 -7.13 -4.50
N PRO A 138 14.30 -7.89 -5.29
CA PRO A 138 14.37 -9.33 -5.13
C PRO A 138 15.23 -9.70 -3.91
N GLY A 139 14.65 -10.40 -2.93
CA GLY A 139 15.42 -11.09 -1.88
C GLY A 139 15.28 -10.60 -0.43
N GLY A 140 14.36 -9.70 -0.11
CA GLY A 140 14.28 -9.14 1.25
C GLY A 140 12.89 -8.73 1.69
N VAL A 141 11.96 -9.67 1.80
CA VAL A 141 10.79 -9.49 2.69
C VAL A 141 10.83 -10.59 3.74
N ARG A 142 11.85 -10.53 4.60
CA ARG A 142 11.72 -11.00 5.98
C ARG A 142 11.22 -9.88 6.91
N ASP A 143 11.33 -8.63 6.45
CA ASP A 143 10.73 -7.45 7.07
C ASP A 143 10.04 -6.61 5.99
N ALA A 144 8.86 -6.09 6.31
CA ALA A 144 7.98 -5.33 5.42
C ALA A 144 8.68 -4.13 4.73
N PRO A 145 8.17 -3.64 3.59
CA PRO A 145 8.75 -2.46 2.95
C PRO A 145 8.63 -1.21 3.87
N PRO A 146 9.55 -0.24 3.78
CA PRO A 146 9.69 0.91 4.69
C PRO A 146 8.58 1.97 4.57
N TYR A 147 7.39 1.64 4.05
CA TYR A 147 6.28 2.59 3.96
C TYR A 147 5.65 2.94 5.32
N ARG A 148 6.01 2.25 6.41
CA ARG A 148 5.64 2.67 7.78
C ARG A 148 6.38 3.92 8.27
N ARG A 149 7.55 4.27 7.70
CA ARG A 149 8.41 5.33 8.26
C ARG A 149 8.69 6.50 7.32
N ALA A 150 8.48 6.34 6.01
CA ALA A 150 8.93 7.33 5.01
C ALA A 150 7.92 8.44 4.64
N LEU A 151 6.68 8.45 5.15
CA LEU A 151 5.70 9.54 4.90
C LEU A 151 5.65 10.60 6.01
N ARG A 152 6.79 10.82 6.69
CA ARG A 152 7.03 12.02 7.53
C ARG A 152 8.15 12.88 6.94
N MET A 153 8.14 13.13 5.65
CA MET A 153 8.85 14.18 4.92
C MET A 153 8.08 14.29 3.59
N GLU A 154 7.42 15.37 3.17
CA GLU A 154 7.74 16.78 3.34
C GLU A 154 6.48 17.58 3.70
N ARG A 155 6.57 18.39 4.75
CA ARG A 155 5.73 19.59 4.87
C ARG A 155 6.67 20.78 4.85
N GLY A 156 6.59 21.52 3.74
CA GLY A 156 6.83 22.95 3.62
C GLY A 156 7.93 23.56 4.46
N ALA A 157 8.99 23.97 3.77
CA ALA A 157 9.79 25.12 4.16
C ALA A 157 8.87 26.23 4.70
N ARG A 158 9.04 26.57 5.98
CA ARG A 158 8.58 27.84 6.53
C ARG A 158 9.81 28.48 7.16
N THR A 159 10.37 29.40 6.38
CA THR A 159 11.34 30.44 6.74
C THR A 159 11.26 30.83 8.21
N GLU A 160 12.35 30.56 8.94
CA GLU A 160 12.60 31.19 10.23
C GLU A 160 12.90 32.67 9.99
N ILE A 161 11.91 33.52 10.28
CA ILE A 161 12.18 34.95 10.50
C ILE A 161 12.79 35.05 11.89
N ARG A 162 14.09 35.34 11.91
CA ARG A 162 14.86 35.74 13.09
C ARG A 162 14.26 37.00 13.69
N THR A 163 13.78 36.91 14.93
CA THR A 163 13.61 38.08 15.80
C THR A 163 14.32 37.82 17.11
N GLU A 164 15.43 38.53 17.30
CA GLU A 164 16.12 38.70 18.57
C GLU A 164 15.20 39.42 19.56
N GLY A 165 15.20 38.99 20.82
CA GLY A 165 14.32 39.55 21.84
C GLY A 165 14.62 39.03 23.24
N THR A 166 15.74 39.48 23.80
CA THR A 166 16.00 39.79 25.22
C THR A 166 15.04 39.27 26.30
N GLY A 167 15.61 38.59 27.30
CA GLY A 167 15.38 38.99 28.70
C GLY A 167 14.87 37.94 29.69
N ARG A 168 15.67 37.79 30.75
CA ARG A 168 15.28 37.66 32.17
C ARG A 168 15.16 36.25 32.77
N ARG A 169 16.14 36.00 33.66
CA ARG A 169 16.16 35.04 34.78
C ARG A 169 14.86 35.11 35.59
N GLU A 170 14.40 33.96 36.09
CA GLU A 170 14.11 33.84 37.52
C GLU A 170 14.14 32.38 38.01
N SER A 171 14.83 32.21 39.12
CA SER A 171 14.97 30.99 39.91
C SER A 171 13.73 30.77 40.78
N ARG A 172 13.36 29.51 41.05
CA ARG A 172 12.93 29.02 42.38
C ARG A 172 12.63 27.51 42.38
N ASN A 173 13.52 26.76 43.03
CA ASN A 173 13.17 25.63 43.91
C ASN A 173 12.85 26.24 45.31
N PRO A 174 12.31 25.55 46.34
CA PRO A 174 12.02 24.12 46.48
C PRO A 174 10.69 23.76 47.16
N HIS A 175 10.30 22.49 47.16
CA HIS A 175 9.73 21.83 48.35
C HIS A 175 9.70 20.30 48.22
N ARG A 176 10.40 19.65 49.16
CA ARG A 176 10.19 18.29 49.68
C ARG A 176 9.70 18.48 51.13
N PRO A 177 8.79 17.64 51.68
CA PRO A 177 9.13 16.39 52.39
C PRO A 177 8.07 15.29 52.09
N GLY A 178 8.07 14.04 52.54
CA GLY A 178 8.81 13.18 53.46
C GLY A 178 8.19 11.77 53.32
N ALA A 179 8.97 10.70 53.34
CA ALA A 179 9.05 9.72 54.45
C ALA A 179 7.91 8.66 54.49
N GLY A 180 8.30 7.38 54.60
CA GLY A 180 7.43 6.23 54.92
C GLY A 180 7.55 5.07 53.91
N SER A 181 8.54 4.18 54.06
CA SER A 181 8.40 2.84 54.68
C SER A 181 7.65 1.84 53.80
N ARG A 182 8.33 0.92 53.10
CA ARG A 182 8.83 -0.40 53.55
C ARG A 182 7.75 -1.52 53.59
N LEU A 183 8.03 -2.53 52.76
CA LEU A 183 7.80 -3.99 52.93
C LEU A 183 6.42 -4.60 52.59
N GLY A 184 6.48 -5.76 51.94
CA GLY A 184 5.36 -6.69 51.71
C GLY A 184 5.30 -7.21 50.26
N PHE A 185 6.22 -8.07 49.82
CA PHE A 185 6.06 -9.54 49.77
C PHE A 185 4.76 -10.02 49.11
N GLY A 186 4.89 -10.79 48.01
CA GLY A 186 3.78 -11.55 47.45
C GLY A 186 3.96 -11.94 45.97
N SER A 187 4.92 -12.81 45.67
CA SER A 187 4.91 -13.58 44.42
C SER A 187 3.76 -14.58 44.42
N PRO A 188 3.05 -14.79 43.30
CA PRO A 188 2.30 -16.02 43.09
C PRO A 188 2.86 -16.79 41.88
N LEU A 189 3.27 -18.02 42.11
CA LEU A 189 3.51 -19.04 41.09
C LEU A 189 3.20 -20.42 41.69
N PRO A 190 2.95 -21.44 40.85
CA PRO A 190 1.66 -22.13 40.73
C PRO A 190 1.70 -23.54 41.34
N SER A 191 0.59 -24.30 41.28
CA SER A 191 0.55 -25.75 40.99
C SER A 191 -0.71 -26.45 41.55
N GLN A 192 -1.44 -27.10 40.62
CA GLN A 192 -2.14 -28.39 40.70
C GLN A 192 -3.36 -28.60 41.61
N GLY A 193 -4.42 -29.10 40.97
CA GLY A 193 -5.63 -29.70 41.52
C GLY A 193 -6.50 -30.17 40.36
#